data_AF-A0A4Z1BNW4-F1
#
_entry.id   AF-A0A4Z1BNW4-F1
#
_cell.length_a   1.000
_cell.length_b   1.000
_cell.length_c   1.000
_cell.angle_alpha   90.00
_cell.angle_beta   90.00
_cell.angle_gamma   90.00
#
_symmetry.space_group_name_H-M   'P 1'
#
loop_
_entity.id
_entity.type
_entity.pdbx_description
1 polymer ?
#
loop_
_entity_poly.entity_id
_entity_poly.type
_entity_poly.pdbx_seq_one_letter_code
_entity_poly.pdbx_strand_id
1 'polypeptide(L)'
;MYGDTAAGRKRVAQLREQGGDIRALAARLVAQAEAVPWHGKAADAMRERIKERADHLRAAAGHHETAADSLARHLQEVDTLKEAIDTRAHKATALVEDARTRASEAAGPDGTPAEADPTDASLLAFDPPPAGHKDWLTVTLPGL
;
A
#
# COMPACT_ATOMS: atom_id res chain seq x y z
N MET A 1 11.51 -3.48 -5.98
CA MET A 1 10.95 -4.85 -5.93
C MET A 1 9.54 -4.92 -5.34
N TYR A 2 8.93 -3.80 -4.94
CA TYR A 2 7.48 -3.68 -4.72
C TYR A 2 6.98 -2.54 -5.60
N GLY A 3 5.76 -2.64 -6.12
CA GLY A 3 5.20 -1.63 -7.03
C GLY A 3 5.33 -0.21 -6.47
N ASP A 4 5.43 0.75 -7.38
CA ASP A 4 5.46 2.17 -7.03
C ASP A 4 4.11 2.56 -6.40
N THR A 5 4.09 2.71 -5.07
CA THR A 5 2.88 3.06 -4.33
C THR A 5 2.44 4.50 -4.62
N ALA A 6 3.32 5.36 -5.14
CA ALA A 6 2.95 6.68 -5.64
C ALA A 6 2.16 6.59 -6.95
N ALA A 7 2.60 5.76 -7.91
CA ALA A 7 1.81 5.46 -9.10
C ALA A 7 0.44 4.84 -8.74
N GLY A 8 0.41 3.95 -7.74
CA GLY A 8 -0.82 3.40 -7.18
C GLY A 8 -1.76 4.48 -6.62
N ARG A 9 -1.24 5.42 -5.81
CA ARG A 9 -2.01 6.55 -5.26
C ARG A 9 -2.60 7.44 -6.36
N LYS A 10 -1.84 7.69 -7.43
CA LYS A 10 -2.35 8.41 -8.61
C LYS A 10 -3.53 7.67 -9.26
N ARG A 11 -3.45 6.34 -9.36
CA ARG A 11 -4.54 5.52 -9.91
C ARG A 11 -5.79 5.53 -9.02
N VAL A 12 -5.64 5.50 -7.70
CA VAL A 12 -6.76 5.67 -6.75
C VAL A 12 -7.48 7.00 -6.98
N ALA A 13 -6.73 8.11 -7.10
CA ALA A 13 -7.30 9.42 -7.37
C ALA A 13 -8.10 9.44 -8.68
N GLN A 14 -7.52 8.87 -9.75
CA GLN A 14 -8.18 8.76 -11.04
C GLN A 14 -9.48 7.94 -10.99
N LEU A 15 -9.52 6.84 -10.23
CA LEU A 15 -10.74 6.05 -10.08
C LEU A 15 -11.85 6.84 -9.36
N ARG A 16 -11.50 7.61 -8.33
CA ARG A 16 -12.46 8.47 -7.63
C ARG A 16 -12.99 9.60 -8.51
N GLU A 17 -12.11 10.23 -9.29
CA GLU A 17 -12.48 11.22 -10.30
C GLU A 17 -13.46 10.64 -11.32
N GLN A 18 -13.14 9.47 -11.89
CA GLN A 18 -14.01 8.76 -12.83
C GLN A 18 -15.39 8.44 -12.21
N GLY A 19 -15.44 7.98 -10.96
CA GLY A 19 -16.69 7.74 -10.26
C GLY A 19 -17.52 9.01 -10.09
N GLY A 20 -16.86 10.12 -9.71
CA GLY A 20 -17.48 11.45 -9.60
C GLY A 20 -18.06 11.94 -10.92
N ASP A 21 -17.29 11.85 -12.01
CA ASP A 21 -17.71 12.25 -13.35
C ASP A 21 -18.93 11.47 -13.84
N ILE A 22 -18.94 10.15 -13.62
CA ILE A 22 -20.07 9.28 -14.00
C ILE A 22 -21.34 9.66 -13.21
N ARG A 23 -21.22 9.97 -11.91
CA ARG A 23 -22.37 10.45 -11.12
C ARG A 23 -22.88 11.79 -11.62
N ALA A 24 -21.98 12.71 -11.91
CA ALA A 24 -22.34 14.02 -12.45
C ALA A 24 -23.02 13.89 -13.82
N LEU A 25 -22.58 12.95 -14.67
CA LEU A 25 -23.24 12.62 -15.93
C LEU A 25 -24.66 12.06 -15.68
N ALA A 26 -24.81 11.10 -14.76
CA ALA A 26 -26.11 10.51 -14.42
C ALA A 26 -27.10 11.56 -13.90
N ALA A 27 -26.65 12.46 -13.03
CA ALA A 27 -27.47 13.56 -12.53
C ALA A 27 -27.90 14.53 -13.63
N ARG A 28 -26.97 14.89 -14.53
CA ARG A 28 -27.27 15.73 -15.70
C ARG A 28 -28.29 15.09 -16.64
N LEU A 29 -28.17 13.78 -16.88
CA LEU A 29 -29.09 13.04 -17.75
C LEU A 29 -30.53 13.09 -17.20
N VAL A 30 -30.70 12.83 -15.90
CA VAL A 30 -32.02 12.91 -15.25
C VAL A 30 -32.56 14.34 -15.29
N ALA A 31 -31.75 15.33 -14.95
CA ALA A 31 -32.17 16.73 -14.98
C ALA A 31 -32.62 17.18 -16.38
N GLN A 32 -31.91 16.76 -17.43
CA GLN A 32 -32.28 17.04 -18.82
C GLN A 32 -33.60 16.38 -19.19
N ALA A 33 -33.84 15.14 -18.77
CA ALA A 33 -35.09 14.43 -19.02
C ALA A 33 -36.29 15.11 -18.35
N GLU A 34 -36.10 15.57 -17.11
CA GLU A 34 -37.18 16.22 -16.34
C GLU A 34 -37.52 17.62 -16.90
N ALA A 35 -36.56 18.31 -17.51
CA ALA A 35 -36.72 19.63 -18.10
C ALA A 35 -37.43 19.64 -19.47
N VAL A 36 -37.72 18.48 -20.04
CA VAL A 36 -38.39 18.37 -21.34
C VAL A 36 -39.84 18.88 -21.23
N PRO A 37 -40.30 19.79 -22.11
CA PRO A 37 -41.56 20.52 -21.92
C PRO A 37 -42.83 19.75 -22.36
N TRP A 38 -42.68 18.60 -23.02
CA TRP A 38 -43.83 17.81 -23.50
C TRP A 38 -44.20 16.70 -22.50
N HIS A 39 -45.49 16.41 -22.42
CA HIS A 39 -46.10 15.56 -21.41
C HIS A 39 -46.91 14.43 -22.05
N GLY A 40 -47.20 13.40 -21.26
CA GLY A 40 -48.00 12.23 -21.64
C GLY A 40 -47.19 10.94 -21.63
N LYS A 41 -47.84 9.82 -21.95
CA LYS A 41 -47.31 8.46 -21.74
C LYS A 41 -45.92 8.23 -22.34
N ALA A 42 -45.62 8.81 -23.50
CA ALA A 42 -44.31 8.67 -24.13
C ALA A 42 -43.22 9.47 -23.43
N ALA A 43 -43.54 10.65 -22.89
CA ALA A 43 -42.62 11.42 -22.05
C ALA A 43 -42.37 10.69 -20.72
N ASP A 44 -43.40 10.10 -20.12
CA ASP A 44 -43.28 9.32 -18.87
C ASP A 44 -42.38 8.09 -19.09
N ALA A 45 -42.61 7.34 -20.17
CA ALA A 45 -41.78 6.18 -20.53
C ALA A 45 -40.30 6.57 -20.81
N MET A 46 -40.07 7.73 -21.41
CA MET A 46 -38.71 8.25 -21.62
C MET A 46 -38.03 8.60 -20.29
N ARG A 47 -38.73 9.31 -19.38
CA ARG A 47 -38.20 9.66 -18.05
C ARG A 47 -37.87 8.41 -17.25
N GLU A 48 -38.72 7.39 -17.29
CA GLU A 48 -38.49 6.12 -16.59
C GLU A 48 -37.23 5.42 -17.11
N ARG A 49 -37.11 5.26 -18.44
CA ARG A 49 -35.93 4.64 -19.05
C ARG A 49 -34.64 5.43 -18.78
N ILE A 50 -34.72 6.76 -18.67
CA ILE A 50 -33.58 7.59 -18.30
C ILE A 50 -33.19 7.39 -16.82
N LYS A 51 -34.17 7.26 -15.91
CA LYS A 51 -33.90 6.93 -14.51
C LYS A 51 -33.20 5.58 -14.38
N GLU A 52 -33.70 4.55 -15.06
CA GLU A 52 -33.05 3.23 -15.11
C GLU A 52 -31.60 3.34 -15.62
N ARG A 53 -31.37 4.08 -16.71
CA ARG A 53 -30.01 4.28 -17.24
C ARG A 53 -29.11 5.04 -16.27
N ALA A 54 -29.64 6.05 -15.58
CA ALA A 54 -28.91 6.80 -14.57
C ALA A 54 -28.55 5.90 -13.38
N ASP A 55 -29.41 4.97 -12.98
CA ASP A 55 -29.12 4.01 -11.93
C ASP A 55 -27.99 3.06 -12.32
N HIS A 56 -27.97 2.56 -13.56
CA HIS A 56 -26.83 1.79 -14.07
C HIS A 56 -25.51 2.58 -14.04
N LEU A 57 -25.54 3.87 -14.39
CA LEU A 57 -24.36 4.73 -14.30
C LEU A 57 -23.91 4.92 -12.84
N ARG A 58 -24.84 5.15 -11.91
CA ARG A 58 -24.53 5.26 -10.46
C ARG A 58 -23.92 3.96 -9.91
N ALA A 59 -24.43 2.80 -10.32
CA ALA A 59 -23.86 1.51 -9.96
C ALA A 59 -22.42 1.36 -10.48
N ALA A 60 -22.17 1.72 -11.75
CA ALA A 60 -20.82 1.71 -12.31
C ALA A 60 -19.86 2.66 -11.55
N ALA A 61 -20.32 3.86 -11.19
CA ALA A 61 -19.56 4.77 -10.34
C ALA A 61 -19.23 4.16 -8.96
N GLY A 62 -20.18 3.44 -8.36
CA GLY A 62 -19.94 2.71 -7.11
C GLY A 62 -18.86 1.63 -7.23
N HIS A 63 -18.76 0.95 -8.38
CA HIS A 63 -17.67 0.00 -8.63
C HIS A 63 -16.31 0.71 -8.72
N HIS A 64 -16.23 1.91 -9.31
CA HIS A 64 -15.00 2.69 -9.34
C HIS A 64 -14.53 3.09 -7.93
N GLU A 65 -15.44 3.51 -7.06
CA GLU A 65 -15.10 3.83 -5.66
C GLU A 65 -14.66 2.60 -4.88
N THR A 66 -15.39 1.49 -5.00
CA THR A 66 -15.03 0.23 -4.35
C THR A 66 -13.63 -0.22 -4.78
N ALA A 67 -13.31 -0.12 -6.07
CA ALA A 67 -11.98 -0.42 -6.59
C ALA A 67 -10.92 0.55 -6.05
N ALA A 68 -11.24 1.85 -5.97
CA ALA A 68 -10.34 2.86 -5.41
C ALA A 68 -10.02 2.58 -3.95
N ASP A 69 -11.01 2.23 -3.14
CA ASP A 69 -10.84 1.94 -1.71
C ASP A 69 -10.10 0.64 -1.47
N SER A 70 -10.38 -0.40 -2.26
CA SER A 70 -9.63 -1.66 -2.20
C SER A 70 -8.16 -1.45 -2.56
N LEU A 71 -7.88 -0.65 -3.61
CA LEU A 71 -6.52 -0.33 -4.00
C LEU A 71 -5.82 0.53 -2.93
N ALA A 72 -6.50 1.53 -2.37
CA ALA A 72 -5.94 2.36 -1.31
C ALA A 72 -5.53 1.54 -0.08
N ARG A 73 -6.38 0.59 0.34
CA ARG A 73 -6.06 -0.32 1.44
C ARG A 73 -4.84 -1.18 1.15
N HIS A 74 -4.78 -1.77 -0.05
CA HIS A 74 -3.64 -2.59 -0.45
C HIS A 74 -2.33 -1.77 -0.48
N LEU A 75 -2.36 -0.54 -0.98
CA LEU A 75 -1.18 0.33 -1.00
C LEU A 75 -0.69 0.65 0.42
N GLN A 76 -1.62 0.87 1.37
CA GLN A 76 -1.28 1.05 2.77
C GLN A 76 -0.60 -0.19 3.37
N GLU A 77 -1.13 -1.39 3.09
CA GLU A 77 -0.52 -2.65 3.53
C GLU A 77 0.89 -2.82 2.97
N VAL A 78 1.09 -2.49 1.69
CA VAL A 78 2.42 -2.54 1.05
C VAL A 78 3.39 -1.55 1.71
N ASP A 79 2.95 -0.32 2.00
CA ASP A 79 3.79 0.67 2.65
C ASP A 79 4.16 0.22 4.08
N THR A 80 3.21 -0.33 4.84
CA THR A 80 3.48 -0.91 6.17
C THR A 80 4.48 -2.08 6.12
N LEU A 81 4.38 -2.96 5.12
CA LEU A 81 5.34 -4.05 4.95
C LEU A 81 6.74 -3.56 4.58
N LYS A 82 6.84 -2.53 3.73
CA LYS A 82 8.13 -1.90 3.39
C LYS A 82 8.78 -1.29 4.63
N GLU A 83 8.01 -0.54 5.41
CA GLU A 83 8.51 0.06 6.66
C GLU A 83 8.97 -0.99 7.68
N ALA A 84 8.24 -2.11 7.79
CA ALA A 84 8.64 -3.23 8.65
C ALA A 84 9.94 -3.90 8.18
N ILE A 85 10.10 -4.09 6.87
CA ILE A 85 11.34 -4.62 6.27
C ILE A 85 12.49 -3.65 6.56
N ASP A 86 12.32 -2.37 6.28
CA ASP A 86 13.36 -1.37 6.46
C ASP A 86 13.76 -1.26 7.93
N THR A 87 12.79 -1.20 8.85
CA THR A 87 13.05 -1.15 10.29
C THR A 87 13.86 -2.35 10.77
N ARG A 88 13.50 -3.56 10.33
CA ARG A 88 14.24 -4.79 10.68
C ARG A 88 15.63 -4.82 10.08
N ALA A 89 15.78 -4.40 8.82
CA ALA A 89 17.08 -4.31 8.16
C ALA A 89 18.02 -3.34 8.88
N HIS A 90 17.53 -2.15 9.26
CA HIS A 90 18.33 -1.16 9.99
C HIS A 90 18.71 -1.66 11.39
N LYS A 91 17.78 -2.28 12.12
CA LYS A 91 18.07 -2.85 13.45
C LYS A 91 19.10 -3.97 13.38
N ALA A 92 18.95 -4.91 12.46
CA ALA A 92 19.91 -5.99 12.28
C ALA A 92 21.30 -5.45 11.94
N THR A 93 21.37 -4.46 11.04
CA THR A 93 22.64 -3.80 10.71
C THR A 93 23.27 -3.15 11.94
N ALA A 94 22.50 -2.41 12.73
CA ALA A 94 22.99 -1.79 13.97
C ALA A 94 23.52 -2.83 14.97
N LEU A 95 22.77 -3.92 15.20
CA LEU A 95 23.20 -5.00 16.11
C LEU A 95 24.51 -5.66 15.66
N VAL A 96 24.69 -5.87 14.35
CA VAL A 96 25.93 -6.44 13.79
C VAL A 96 27.10 -5.48 13.95
N GLU A 97 26.92 -4.18 13.73
CA GLU A 97 27.96 -3.17 13.94
C GLU A 97 28.32 -3.01 15.43
N ASP A 98 27.34 -3.07 16.33
CA ASP A 98 27.57 -3.02 17.77
C ASP A 98 28.33 -4.27 18.26
N ALA A 99 27.99 -5.45 17.75
CA ALA A 99 28.73 -6.69 18.03
C ALA A 99 30.16 -6.62 17.49
N ARG A 100 30.36 -6.04 16.29
CA ARG A 100 31.69 -5.82 15.71
C ARG A 100 32.53 -4.87 16.56
N THR A 101 31.93 -3.79 17.03
CA THR A 101 32.59 -2.82 17.92
C THR A 101 33.04 -3.51 19.21
N ARG A 102 32.15 -4.23 19.88
CA ARG A 102 32.46 -4.96 21.12
C ARG A 102 33.55 -6.03 20.92
N ALA A 103 33.49 -6.78 19.82
CA ALA A 103 34.53 -7.76 19.49
C ALA A 103 35.91 -7.11 19.28
N SER A 104 35.95 -5.90 18.70
CA SER A 104 37.19 -5.14 18.53
C SER A 104 37.76 -4.59 19.84
N GLU A 105 36.90 -4.17 20.77
CA GLU A 105 37.30 -3.68 22.10
C GLU A 105 37.77 -4.81 23.02
N ALA A 106 37.17 -6.01 22.89
CA ALA A 106 37.53 -7.20 23.65
C ALA A 106 38.87 -7.84 23.19
N ALA A 107 39.35 -7.51 21.99
CA ALA A 107 40.65 -7.93 21.51
C ALA A 107 41.75 -7.15 22.26
N GLY A 108 42.33 -7.77 23.30
CA GLY A 108 43.41 -7.17 24.08
C GLY A 108 44.69 -6.90 23.27
N PRO A 109 45.63 -6.08 23.80
CA PRO A 109 46.87 -5.70 23.10
C PRO A 109 47.79 -6.88 22.72
N ASP A 110 47.65 -8.03 23.39
CA ASP A 110 48.40 -9.26 23.13
C ASP A 110 47.73 -10.22 22.12
N GLY A 111 46.57 -9.83 21.55
CA GLY A 111 45.87 -10.63 20.53
C GLY A 111 45.23 -11.92 21.02
N THR A 112 45.26 -12.21 22.33
CA THR A 112 44.51 -13.32 22.93
C THR A 112 43.01 -13.03 22.89
N PRO A 113 42.20 -13.85 22.20
CA PRO A 113 40.76 -13.66 22.16
C PRO A 113 40.16 -13.90 23.54
N ALA A 114 39.47 -12.90 24.09
CA ALA A 114 38.54 -13.13 25.20
C ALA A 114 37.46 -14.14 24.75
N GLU A 115 36.89 -14.90 25.70
CA GLU A 115 35.79 -15.82 25.41
C GLU A 115 34.65 -15.05 24.75
N ALA A 116 34.42 -15.31 23.46
CA ALA A 116 33.47 -14.55 22.66
C ALA A 116 32.05 -14.83 23.16
N ASP A 117 31.28 -13.76 23.42
CA ASP A 117 29.86 -13.87 23.75
C ASP A 117 29.16 -14.65 22.62
N PRO A 118 28.45 -15.76 22.90
CA PRO A 118 27.74 -16.54 21.88
C PRO A 118 26.71 -15.70 21.11
N THR A 119 26.19 -14.64 21.72
CA THR A 119 25.30 -13.66 21.08
C THR A 119 26.02 -12.89 19.98
N ASP A 120 27.24 -12.43 20.25
CA ASP A 120 28.04 -11.65 19.30
C ASP A 120 28.57 -12.54 18.19
N ALA A 121 28.94 -13.78 18.49
CA ALA A 121 29.28 -14.77 17.47
C ALA A 121 28.12 -15.02 16.51
N SER A 122 26.88 -15.11 17.01
CA SER A 122 25.68 -15.26 16.17
C SER A 122 25.39 -14.02 15.34
N LEU A 123 25.61 -12.80 15.87
CA LEU A 123 25.41 -11.55 15.13
C LEU A 123 26.47 -11.38 14.03
N LEU A 124 27.73 -11.68 14.32
CA LEU A 124 28.83 -11.56 13.34
C LEU A 124 28.77 -12.60 12.21
N ALA A 125 28.17 -13.77 12.47
CA ALA A 125 27.96 -14.81 11.45
C ALA A 125 26.69 -14.59 10.60
N PHE A 126 25.90 -13.55 10.89
CA PHE A 126 24.65 -13.27 10.18
C PHE A 126 24.91 -12.83 8.73
N ASP A 127 24.27 -13.51 7.77
CA ASP A 127 24.24 -13.11 6.36
C ASP A 127 22.92 -12.37 6.06
N PRO A 128 22.95 -11.03 5.88
CA PRO A 128 21.73 -10.24 5.72
C PRO A 128 21.06 -10.50 4.36
N PRO A 129 19.72 -10.65 4.33
CA PRO A 129 18.98 -10.68 3.08
C PRO A 129 19.20 -9.40 2.25
N PRO A 130 18.99 -9.43 0.92
CA PRO A 130 19.07 -8.25 0.08
C PRO A 130 18.15 -7.12 0.60
N ALA A 131 18.59 -5.87 0.40
CA ALA A 131 17.83 -4.70 0.84
C ALA A 131 16.40 -4.71 0.25
N GLY A 132 15.40 -4.49 1.12
CA GLY A 132 14.00 -4.48 0.72
C GLY A 132 13.43 -5.85 0.35
N HIS A 133 14.11 -6.97 0.64
CA HIS A 133 13.57 -8.31 0.39
C HIS A 133 12.58 -8.75 1.47
N LYS A 134 11.55 -9.52 1.11
CA LYS A 134 10.52 -10.00 2.06
C LYS A 134 11.08 -10.86 3.19
N ASP A 135 12.23 -11.51 2.96
CA ASP A 135 12.83 -12.43 3.93
C ASP A 135 13.24 -11.73 5.23
N TRP A 136 13.44 -10.40 5.19
CA TRP A 136 13.60 -9.57 6.39
C TRP A 136 12.45 -9.73 7.39
N LEU A 137 11.22 -9.97 6.92
CA LEU A 137 10.05 -10.20 7.78
C LEU A 137 10.14 -11.51 8.58
N THR A 138 10.99 -12.44 8.16
CA THR A 138 11.20 -13.73 8.80
C THR A 138 12.55 -13.87 9.49
N VAL A 139 13.43 -12.86 9.38
CA VAL A 139 14.72 -12.85 10.08
C VAL A 139 14.49 -12.93 11.59
N THR A 140 15.26 -13.82 12.23
CA THR A 140 15.36 -13.97 13.67
C THR A 140 16.82 -13.77 14.06
N LEU A 141 17.08 -12.74 14.87
CA LEU A 141 18.39 -12.45 15.44
C LEU A 141 18.24 -12.13 16.92
N PRO A 142 19.24 -12.43 17.76
CA PRO A 142 19.26 -11.98 19.14
C PRO A 142 19.12 -10.45 19.22
N GLY A 143 18.09 -9.96 19.91
CA GLY A 143 17.85 -8.51 20.10
C GLY A 143 17.02 -7.81 19.01
N LEU A 144 16.50 -8.53 18.01
CA LEU A 144 15.69 -7.97 16.91
C LEU A 144 14.21 -7.77 17.24
#